data_AF-A0A813MZV2-F1
#
_entry.id   AF-A0A813MZV2-F1
#
_cell.length_a   1.000
_cell.length_b   1.000
_cell.length_c   1.000
_cell.angle_alpha   90.00
_cell.angle_beta   90.00
_cell.angle_gamma   90.00
#
_symmetry.space_group_name_H-M   'P 1'
#
loop_
_entity.id
_entity.type
_entity.pdbx_description
1 polymer ?
#
loop_
_entity_poly.entity_id
_entity_poly.type
_entity_poly.pdbx_seq_one_letter_code
_entity_poly.pdbx_strand_id
1 'polypeptide(L)'
;MPSMATGRFYPLYPSLTFMLRNISSEILPEVPTLDDDQAIILTSPTINLIYRVFFPGLILIGTCGSIMSLKCLYAQRFRKNNSTYVFFFFIALVDLAILYTGALRLLILALTGFDVRSTSLFICRAHRFTTYFLLQLSSCLLALMTLDRARKTLSMLPPFKTTMTTFRKTQLIPAEHHTLFRTRAKQSKMLWITCLVTLVLILLDSHFFYCTGYQRKKNNKLISCQSIGHNEHCRRYWLIYLWFDAFIYSYLPFFIITICNIRLIIYLKQQRTRRMALTSSTIALSHNYRITCSVVLMSILFLIFSVPVSFLEQFEYKFNQHKYYYHGLALAYLAMYFNHTISFFLFLFGTQFRQSVKELIWAQATEQPRTNTTLIALVPR
;
A
#
# COMPACT_ATOMS: atom_id res chain seq x y z
N MET A 1 38.32 -56.27 2.27
CA MET A 1 39.02 -55.52 3.33
C MET A 1 40.37 -55.07 2.77
N PRO A 2 40.88 -53.84 3.01
CA PRO A 2 40.26 -52.64 3.62
C PRO A 2 40.43 -51.31 2.83
N SER A 3 39.62 -50.30 3.21
CA SER A 3 39.85 -48.82 3.31
C SER A 3 40.36 -48.00 2.09
N MET A 4 39.99 -46.73 1.83
CA MET A 4 39.30 -45.69 2.60
C MET A 4 38.93 -44.49 1.67
N ALA A 5 37.78 -43.88 1.97
CA ALA A 5 37.28 -42.52 1.73
C ALA A 5 38.11 -41.46 0.94
N THR A 6 37.43 -40.72 0.05
CA THR A 6 37.24 -39.25 0.17
C THR A 6 35.99 -38.80 -0.60
N GLY A 7 35.01 -38.26 0.12
CA GLY A 7 33.79 -37.69 -0.44
C GLY A 7 34.05 -36.31 -1.04
N ARG A 8 33.62 -36.10 -2.29
CA ARG A 8 33.52 -34.76 -2.87
C ARG A 8 32.13 -34.21 -2.63
N PHE A 9 32.09 -33.14 -1.83
CA PHE A 9 30.97 -32.21 -1.75
C PHE A 9 30.73 -31.59 -3.13
N TYR A 10 29.53 -31.76 -3.68
CA TYR A 10 29.03 -30.94 -4.78
C TYR A 10 28.54 -29.61 -4.21
N PRO A 11 29.03 -28.44 -4.67
CA PRO A 11 28.37 -27.18 -4.35
C PRO A 11 27.09 -27.07 -5.18
N LEU A 12 25.96 -27.34 -4.52
CA LEU A 12 24.62 -26.95 -4.95
C LEU A 12 24.49 -25.43 -4.79
N TYR A 13 24.89 -24.64 -5.79
CA TYR A 13 24.34 -23.31 -6.10
C TYR A 13 24.93 -22.86 -7.45
N PRO A 14 24.11 -22.63 -8.50
CA PRO A 14 24.61 -21.92 -9.66
C PRO A 14 24.88 -20.47 -9.24
N SER A 15 26.14 -20.05 -9.40
CA SER A 15 26.60 -18.69 -9.16
C SER A 15 25.79 -17.71 -10.00
N LEU A 16 25.40 -16.59 -9.40
CA LEU A 16 24.68 -15.46 -10.02
C LEU A 16 25.33 -15.00 -11.34
N THR A 17 26.65 -15.22 -11.45
CA THR A 17 27.48 -14.97 -12.63
C THR A 17 27.13 -15.83 -13.84
N PHE A 18 26.67 -17.07 -13.66
CA PHE A 18 26.28 -17.97 -14.76
C PHE A 18 24.92 -17.59 -15.36
N MET A 19 23.96 -17.14 -14.54
CA MET A 19 22.71 -16.55 -15.06
C MET A 19 22.96 -15.24 -15.81
N LEU A 20 23.90 -14.41 -15.35
CA LEU A 20 24.22 -13.15 -16.02
C LEU A 20 24.99 -13.34 -17.34
N ARG A 21 25.78 -14.41 -17.48
CA ARG A 21 26.56 -14.66 -18.70
C ARG A 21 25.70 -15.18 -19.86
N ASN A 22 24.74 -16.06 -19.58
CA ASN A 22 23.83 -16.58 -20.61
C ASN A 22 22.85 -15.53 -21.15
N ILE A 23 22.54 -14.47 -20.39
CA ILE A 23 21.70 -13.35 -20.87
C ILE A 23 22.47 -12.44 -21.85
N SER A 24 23.81 -12.49 -21.87
CA SER A 24 24.62 -11.61 -22.74
C SER A 24 24.87 -12.15 -24.15
N SER A 25 24.67 -13.46 -24.38
CA SER A 25 25.02 -14.13 -25.65
C SER A 25 23.82 -14.59 -26.48
N GLU A 26 22.61 -14.60 -25.92
CA GLU A 26 21.40 -14.67 -26.73
C GLU A 26 21.07 -13.28 -27.23
N ILE A 27 21.06 -13.12 -28.56
CA ILE A 27 20.45 -12.02 -29.28
C ILE A 27 19.02 -11.89 -28.72
N LEU A 28 18.85 -10.96 -27.77
CA LEU A 28 17.57 -10.68 -27.14
C LEU A 28 16.58 -10.36 -28.25
N PRO A 29 15.45 -11.10 -28.36
CA PRO A 29 14.43 -10.77 -29.34
C PRO A 29 14.00 -9.32 -29.12
N GLU A 30 13.82 -8.58 -30.22
CA GLU A 30 13.32 -7.21 -30.17
C GLU A 30 12.06 -7.19 -29.29
N VAL A 31 12.14 -6.47 -28.17
CA VAL A 31 11.00 -6.22 -27.29
C VAL A 31 9.87 -5.65 -28.16
N PRO A 32 8.64 -6.21 -28.11
CA PRO A 32 7.52 -5.74 -28.91
C PRO A 32 7.39 -4.23 -28.78
N THR A 33 7.22 -3.57 -29.92
CA THR A 33 7.20 -2.11 -29.93
C THR A 33 5.92 -1.61 -29.28
N LEU A 34 6.02 -0.60 -28.42
CA LEU A 34 4.90 -0.03 -27.67
C LEU A 34 3.81 0.62 -28.60
N ASP A 35 3.97 0.57 -29.94
CA ASP A 35 2.92 0.90 -30.92
C ASP A 35 1.91 -0.26 -30.99
N ASP A 36 2.38 -1.50 -30.82
CA ASP A 36 1.55 -2.68 -30.61
C ASP A 36 0.80 -2.58 -29.28
N ASP A 37 1.43 -2.11 -28.19
CA ASP A 37 0.74 -1.93 -26.90
C ASP A 37 -0.40 -0.89 -26.97
N GLN A 38 -0.16 0.25 -27.62
CA GLN A 38 -1.20 1.27 -27.83
C GLN A 38 -2.29 0.78 -28.80
N ALA A 39 -1.93 0.06 -29.85
CA ALA A 39 -2.89 -0.56 -30.76
C ALA A 39 -3.71 -1.66 -30.08
N ILE A 40 -3.13 -2.49 -29.21
CA ILE A 40 -3.79 -3.53 -28.43
C ILE A 40 -4.76 -2.91 -27.41
N ILE A 41 -4.36 -1.82 -26.74
CA ILE A 41 -5.23 -1.08 -25.82
C ILE A 41 -6.43 -0.47 -26.57
N LEU A 42 -6.23 0.04 -27.78
CA LEU A 42 -7.31 0.64 -28.58
C LEU A 42 -8.23 -0.38 -29.27
N THR A 43 -7.73 -1.56 -29.64
CA THR A 43 -8.47 -2.53 -30.46
C THR A 43 -9.21 -3.60 -29.66
N SER A 44 -8.78 -3.88 -28.42
CA SER A 44 -9.41 -4.92 -27.60
C SER A 44 -10.62 -4.39 -26.81
N PRO A 45 -11.84 -4.91 -27.03
CA PRO A 45 -13.05 -4.41 -26.36
C PRO A 45 -12.98 -4.58 -24.83
N THR A 46 -12.36 -5.64 -24.35
CA THR A 46 -12.20 -5.90 -22.91
C THR A 46 -11.27 -4.89 -22.25
N ILE A 47 -10.13 -4.59 -22.87
CA ILE A 47 -9.15 -3.64 -22.34
C ILE A 47 -9.75 -2.22 -22.36
N ASN A 48 -10.46 -1.89 -23.43
CA ASN A 48 -11.18 -0.63 -23.57
C ASN A 48 -12.26 -0.47 -22.47
N LEU A 49 -13.06 -1.50 -22.21
CA LEU A 49 -14.03 -1.50 -21.11
C LEU A 49 -13.36 -1.23 -19.75
N ILE A 50 -12.25 -1.91 -19.46
CA ILE A 50 -11.50 -1.72 -18.20
C ILE A 50 -11.08 -0.26 -18.04
N TYR A 51 -10.33 0.29 -19.00
CA TYR A 51 -9.76 1.63 -18.85
C TYR A 51 -10.76 2.77 -19.04
N ARG A 52 -11.81 2.61 -19.87
CA ARG A 52 -12.78 3.69 -20.14
C ARG A 52 -13.99 3.70 -19.21
N VAL A 53 -14.33 2.58 -18.57
CA VAL A 53 -15.49 2.50 -17.68
C VAL A 53 -15.09 2.31 -16.23
N PHE A 54 -14.24 1.32 -15.93
CA PHE A 54 -13.90 1.02 -14.54
C PHE A 54 -12.97 2.05 -13.92
N PHE A 55 -11.93 2.50 -14.65
CA PHE A 55 -10.98 3.49 -14.11
C PHE A 55 -11.62 4.84 -13.72
N PRO A 56 -12.52 5.45 -14.52
CA PRO A 56 -13.27 6.63 -14.08
C PRO A 56 -14.08 6.39 -12.82
N GLY A 57 -14.76 5.23 -12.73
CA GLY A 57 -15.51 4.84 -11.54
C GLY A 57 -14.62 4.72 -10.30
N LEU A 58 -13.45 4.07 -10.44
CA LEU A 58 -12.46 3.96 -9.36
C LEU A 58 -11.96 5.33 -8.90
N ILE A 59 -11.60 6.21 -9.83
CA ILE A 59 -11.11 7.55 -9.49
C ILE A 59 -12.20 8.35 -8.77
N LEU A 60 -13.44 8.32 -9.26
CA LEU A 60 -14.56 9.04 -8.64
C LEU A 60 -14.84 8.52 -7.21
N ILE A 61 -15.10 7.21 -7.08
CA ILE A 61 -15.43 6.58 -5.81
C ILE A 61 -14.26 6.71 -4.81
N GLY A 62 -13.04 6.47 -5.28
CA GLY A 62 -11.82 6.56 -4.48
C GLY A 62 -11.53 7.99 -4.02
N THR A 63 -11.73 8.99 -4.90
CA THR A 63 -11.60 10.40 -4.53
C THR A 63 -12.59 10.77 -3.43
N CYS A 64 -13.88 10.48 -3.63
CA CYS A 64 -14.92 10.76 -2.66
C CYS A 64 -14.62 10.08 -1.31
N GLY A 65 -14.31 8.78 -1.33
CA GLY A 65 -14.03 7.99 -0.13
C GLY A 65 -12.78 8.44 0.62
N SER A 66 -11.68 8.71 -0.08
CA SER A 66 -10.43 9.16 0.54
C SER A 66 -10.54 10.57 1.10
N ILE A 67 -11.20 11.50 0.40
CA ILE A 67 -11.45 12.87 0.93
C ILE A 67 -12.33 12.81 2.18
N MET A 68 -13.40 12.02 2.17
CA MET A 68 -14.23 11.81 3.37
C MET A 68 -13.42 11.22 4.53
N SER A 69 -12.56 10.25 4.23
CA SER A 69 -11.65 9.65 5.22
C SER A 69 -10.73 10.68 5.84
N LEU A 70 -10.10 11.52 5.01
CA LEU A 70 -9.21 12.58 5.47
C LEU A 70 -9.95 13.58 6.36
N LYS A 71 -11.14 14.05 5.95
CA LYS A 71 -11.97 14.96 6.76
C LYS A 71 -12.32 14.38 8.12
N CYS A 72 -12.75 13.11 8.16
CA CYS A 72 -13.12 12.45 9.41
C CYS A 72 -11.90 12.20 10.32
N LEU A 73 -10.78 11.75 9.75
CA LEU A 73 -9.57 11.37 10.51
C LEU A 73 -8.72 12.57 10.92
N TYR A 74 -8.87 13.71 10.23
CA TYR A 74 -8.21 14.97 10.59
C TYR A 74 -8.69 15.48 11.97
N ALA A 75 -9.96 15.22 12.31
CA ALA A 75 -10.54 15.61 13.59
C ALA A 75 -9.71 15.08 14.77
N GLN A 76 -9.31 15.99 15.65
CA GLN A 76 -8.31 15.74 16.70
C GLN A 76 -8.69 14.61 17.67
N ARG A 77 -9.99 14.32 17.80
CA ARG A 77 -10.56 13.25 18.63
C ARG A 77 -10.04 11.86 18.25
N PHE A 78 -9.82 11.58 16.96
CA PHE A 78 -9.36 10.27 16.50
C PHE A 78 -7.87 10.06 16.77
N ARG A 79 -7.05 11.10 16.51
CA ARG A 79 -5.60 11.04 16.67
C ARG A 79 -5.17 10.94 18.13
N LYS A 80 -5.91 11.52 19.07
CA LYS A 80 -5.56 11.45 20.50
C LYS A 80 -5.71 10.04 21.11
N ASN A 81 -6.63 9.22 20.59
CA ASN A 81 -7.04 8.00 21.29
C ASN A 81 -6.42 6.70 20.71
N ASN A 82 -5.96 6.67 19.46
CA ASN A 82 -5.35 5.46 18.89
C ASN A 82 -4.38 5.78 17.75
N SER A 83 -3.11 5.30 17.83
CA SER A 83 -2.13 5.48 16.76
C SER A 83 -2.52 4.82 15.43
N THR A 84 -3.44 3.84 15.43
CA THR A 84 -3.94 3.23 14.18
C THR A 84 -4.68 4.23 13.30
N TYR A 85 -5.34 5.25 13.88
CA TYR A 85 -6.00 6.30 13.09
C TYR A 85 -5.01 7.22 12.37
N VAL A 86 -3.78 7.34 12.86
CA VAL A 86 -2.72 8.09 12.18
C VAL A 86 -2.31 7.36 10.90
N PHE A 87 -2.18 6.03 10.95
CA PHE A 87 -1.91 5.24 9.74
C PHE A 87 -3.06 5.31 8.73
N PHE A 88 -4.31 5.21 9.18
CA PHE A 88 -5.46 5.37 8.28
C PHE A 88 -5.48 6.74 7.59
N PHE A 89 -5.06 7.80 8.28
CA PHE A 89 -4.94 9.13 7.67
C PHE A 89 -3.89 9.15 6.55
N PHE A 90 -2.68 8.63 6.82
CA PHE A 90 -1.63 8.57 5.81
C PHE A 90 -1.97 7.64 4.65
N ILE A 91 -2.60 6.49 4.92
CA ILE A 91 -3.10 5.57 3.88
C ILE A 91 -4.12 6.29 2.98
N ALA A 92 -5.10 6.99 3.54
CA ALA A 92 -6.08 7.73 2.73
C ALA A 92 -5.43 8.83 1.86
N LEU A 93 -4.39 9.48 2.37
CA LEU A 93 -3.62 10.49 1.61
C LEU A 93 -2.85 9.84 0.45
N VAL A 94 -2.17 8.73 0.72
CA VAL A 94 -1.39 8.00 -0.29
C VAL A 94 -2.30 7.34 -1.32
N ASP A 95 -3.41 6.73 -0.91
CA ASP A 95 -4.43 6.15 -1.80
C ASP A 95 -4.95 7.20 -2.80
N LEU A 96 -5.25 8.42 -2.31
CA LEU A 96 -5.64 9.54 -3.18
C LEU A 96 -4.52 9.88 -4.16
N ALA A 97 -3.27 10.02 -3.68
CA ALA A 97 -2.14 10.34 -4.55
C ALA A 97 -1.89 9.25 -5.62
N ILE A 98 -2.07 7.96 -5.29
CA ILE A 98 -1.93 6.84 -6.23
C ILE A 98 -3.00 6.90 -7.32
N LEU A 99 -4.25 7.21 -6.98
CA LEU A 99 -5.31 7.34 -7.98
C LEU A 99 -5.03 8.47 -8.96
N TYR A 100 -4.55 9.62 -8.48
CA TYR A 100 -4.28 10.79 -9.33
C TYR A 100 -2.97 10.70 -10.11
N THR A 101 -1.99 9.94 -9.64
CA THR A 101 -0.73 9.75 -10.39
C THR A 101 -0.76 8.51 -11.28
N GLY A 102 -1.23 7.37 -10.79
CA GLY A 102 -1.26 6.12 -11.53
C GLY A 102 -2.52 5.96 -12.39
N ALA A 103 -3.69 5.87 -11.74
CA ALA A 103 -4.93 5.54 -12.43
C ALA A 103 -5.36 6.63 -13.41
N LEU A 104 -5.22 7.91 -13.04
CA LEU A 104 -5.55 9.03 -13.92
C LEU A 104 -4.68 9.05 -15.18
N ARG A 105 -3.38 8.74 -15.08
CA ARG A 105 -2.51 8.62 -16.26
C ARG A 105 -3.04 7.54 -17.22
N LEU A 106 -3.40 6.37 -16.69
CA LEU A 106 -3.94 5.27 -17.51
C LEU A 106 -5.26 5.64 -18.17
N LEU A 107 -6.12 6.39 -17.47
CA LEU A 107 -7.36 6.93 -18.02
C LEU A 107 -7.10 7.94 -19.14
N ILE A 108 -6.22 8.94 -18.92
CA ILE A 108 -5.87 9.94 -19.94
C ILE A 108 -5.32 9.26 -21.19
N LEU A 109 -4.41 8.30 -21.01
CA LEU A 109 -3.85 7.51 -22.11
C LEU A 109 -4.93 6.75 -22.88
N ALA A 110 -5.89 6.13 -22.20
CA ALA A 110 -6.95 5.36 -22.85
C ALA A 110 -8.01 6.22 -23.58
N LEU A 111 -8.25 7.45 -23.11
CA LEU A 111 -9.20 8.39 -23.71
C LEU A 111 -8.60 9.16 -24.88
N THR A 112 -7.35 9.61 -24.74
CA THR A 112 -6.74 10.58 -25.67
C THR A 112 -5.60 10.00 -26.50
N GLY A 113 -5.06 8.83 -26.13
CA GLY A 113 -3.81 8.29 -26.68
C GLY A 113 -2.56 9.03 -26.20
N PHE A 114 -2.72 10.10 -25.41
CA PHE A 114 -1.62 10.92 -24.89
C PHE A 114 -1.07 10.36 -23.58
N ASP A 115 0.24 10.10 -23.53
CA ASP A 115 0.93 9.82 -22.27
C ASP A 115 1.45 11.12 -21.66
N VAL A 116 0.97 11.47 -20.46
CA VAL A 116 1.46 12.63 -19.68
C VAL A 116 2.97 12.62 -19.54
N ARG A 117 3.59 11.43 -19.47
CA ARG A 117 5.05 11.28 -19.37
C ARG A 117 5.80 11.66 -20.65
N SER A 118 5.13 11.88 -21.77
CA SER A 118 5.75 12.34 -23.02
C SER A 118 5.96 13.86 -23.07
N THR A 119 5.26 14.64 -22.24
CA THR A 119 5.25 16.12 -22.27
C THR A 119 6.62 16.77 -22.07
N SER A 120 7.36 16.35 -21.04
CA SER A 120 8.71 16.87 -20.75
C SER A 120 9.53 15.85 -19.99
N LEU A 121 10.86 15.92 -20.12
CA LEU A 121 11.76 15.00 -19.44
C LEU A 121 11.63 15.09 -17.92
N PHE A 122 11.38 16.30 -17.41
CA PHE A 122 11.10 16.54 -16.00
C PHE A 122 9.83 15.81 -15.56
N ILE A 123 8.72 15.95 -16.30
CA ILE A 123 7.45 15.27 -15.99
C ILE A 123 7.61 13.75 -16.08
N CYS A 124 8.31 13.24 -17.10
CA CYS A 124 8.64 11.82 -17.24
C CYS A 124 9.32 11.25 -15.97
N ARG A 125 10.39 11.91 -15.52
CA ARG A 125 11.18 11.51 -14.34
C ARG A 125 10.38 11.64 -13.04
N ALA A 126 9.80 12.81 -12.80
CA ALA A 126 9.05 13.11 -11.58
C ALA A 126 7.81 12.22 -11.46
N HIS A 127 7.07 12.00 -12.55
CA HIS A 127 5.90 11.14 -12.53
C HIS A 127 6.27 9.67 -12.32
N ARG A 128 7.33 9.15 -12.97
CA ARG A 128 7.77 7.76 -12.69
C ARG A 128 8.16 7.62 -11.22
N PHE A 129 9.05 8.47 -10.73
CA PHE A 129 9.45 8.50 -9.32
C PHE A 129 8.22 8.46 -8.40
N THR A 130 7.28 9.40 -8.61
CA THR A 130 6.10 9.54 -7.76
C THR A 130 5.20 8.30 -7.80
N THR A 131 4.98 7.70 -8.98
CA THR A 131 4.13 6.50 -9.10
C THR A 131 4.70 5.33 -8.29
N TYR A 132 5.99 4.99 -8.47
CA TYR A 132 6.62 3.87 -7.76
C TYR A 132 6.74 4.15 -6.26
N PHE A 133 7.22 5.34 -5.90
CA PHE A 133 7.35 5.78 -4.51
C PHE A 133 6.03 5.66 -3.74
N LEU A 134 4.91 6.12 -4.32
CA LEU A 134 3.62 6.07 -3.66
C LEU A 134 3.11 4.63 -3.47
N LEU A 135 3.28 3.76 -4.47
CA LEU A 135 2.89 2.35 -4.38
C LEU A 135 3.69 1.64 -3.27
N GLN A 136 5.00 1.80 -3.25
CA GLN A 136 5.88 1.24 -2.20
C GLN A 136 5.56 1.83 -0.82
N LEU A 137 5.29 3.13 -0.74
CA LEU A 137 4.90 3.79 0.51
C LEU A 137 3.57 3.21 1.04
N SER A 138 2.59 3.00 0.17
CA SER A 138 1.30 2.42 0.55
C SER A 138 1.44 1.02 1.15
N SER A 139 2.21 0.15 0.49
CA SER A 139 2.42 -1.22 0.99
C SER A 139 3.18 -1.23 2.33
N CYS A 140 4.19 -0.37 2.47
CA CYS A 140 4.95 -0.22 3.71
C CYS A 140 4.08 0.34 4.86
N LEU A 141 3.23 1.33 4.59
CA LEU A 141 2.30 1.89 5.57
C LEU A 141 1.32 0.83 6.08
N LEU A 142 0.79 0.00 5.17
CA LEU A 142 -0.10 -1.09 5.52
C LEU A 142 0.61 -2.13 6.41
N ALA A 143 1.82 -2.55 6.03
CA ALA A 143 2.62 -3.48 6.82
C ALA A 143 2.93 -2.94 8.23
N LEU A 144 3.34 -1.67 8.33
CA LEU A 144 3.59 -1.00 9.61
C LEU A 144 2.33 -0.92 10.48
N MET A 145 1.18 -0.60 9.89
CA MET A 145 -0.10 -0.54 10.58
C MET A 145 -0.52 -1.92 11.13
N THR A 146 -0.38 -2.97 10.32
CA THR A 146 -0.72 -4.35 10.73
C THR A 146 0.20 -4.81 11.86
N LEU A 147 1.47 -4.43 11.80
CA LEU A 147 2.47 -4.71 12.84
C LEU A 147 2.24 -3.91 14.13
N ASP A 148 1.89 -2.62 14.06
CA ASP A 148 1.44 -1.83 15.22
C ASP A 148 0.22 -2.49 15.87
N ARG A 149 -0.75 -2.94 15.06
CA ARG A 149 -1.95 -3.60 15.56
C ARG A 149 -1.63 -4.93 16.23
N ALA A 150 -0.80 -5.77 15.62
CA ALA A 150 -0.40 -7.06 16.18
C ALA A 150 0.36 -6.91 17.52
N ARG A 151 1.23 -5.90 17.62
CA ARG A 151 1.94 -5.56 18.87
C ARG A 151 0.97 -5.12 19.97
N LYS A 152 -0.02 -4.29 19.65
CA LYS A 152 -1.06 -3.88 20.61
C LYS A 152 -1.88 -5.06 21.11
N THR A 153 -2.31 -5.95 20.21
CA THR A 153 -3.10 -7.12 20.61
C THR A 153 -2.30 -8.07 21.48
N LEU A 154 -0.99 -8.23 21.25
CA LEU A 154 -0.12 -9.04 22.10
C LEU A 154 -0.11 -8.55 23.55
N SER A 155 -0.06 -7.23 23.75
CA SER A 155 -0.12 -6.64 25.11
C SER A 155 -1.47 -6.81 25.82
N MET A 156 -2.53 -7.17 25.08
CA MET A 156 -3.88 -7.40 25.62
C MET A 156 -4.19 -8.88 25.86
N LEU A 157 -3.32 -9.78 25.42
CA LEU A 157 -3.43 -11.20 25.72
C LEU A 157 -2.82 -11.48 27.10
N PRO A 158 -3.46 -12.31 27.95
CA PRO A 158 -2.90 -12.70 29.22
C PRO A 158 -1.55 -13.39 28.95
N PRO A 159 -0.53 -13.11 29.77
CA PRO A 159 0.81 -13.66 29.57
C PRO A 159 0.71 -15.19 29.50
N PHE A 160 1.42 -15.77 28.55
CA PHE A 160 1.58 -17.22 28.44
C PHE A 160 2.42 -17.69 29.65
N LYS A 161 1.72 -17.96 30.76
CA LYS A 161 2.08 -18.64 32.02
C LYS A 161 3.44 -18.46 32.73
N THR A 162 4.47 -17.77 32.22
CA THR A 162 5.82 -17.86 32.86
C THR A 162 6.57 -16.55 33.08
N THR A 163 5.91 -15.39 33.15
CA THR A 163 6.61 -14.15 33.58
C THR A 163 5.67 -13.21 34.34
N MET A 164 5.15 -13.67 35.47
CA MET A 164 4.29 -12.89 36.37
C MET A 164 5.06 -11.96 37.33
N THR A 165 6.39 -12.06 37.42
CA THR A 165 7.18 -11.34 38.43
C THR A 165 7.59 -9.92 38.00
N THR A 166 7.77 -9.66 36.70
CA THR A 166 8.22 -8.33 36.22
C THR A 166 7.06 -7.35 35.98
N PHE A 167 5.82 -7.85 35.79
CA PHE A 167 4.67 -7.00 35.41
C PHE A 167 3.92 -6.36 36.59
N ARG A 168 4.09 -6.86 37.83
CA ARG A 168 3.40 -6.30 39.01
C ARG A 168 3.90 -4.90 39.40
N LYS A 169 5.12 -4.51 39.02
CA LYS A 169 5.67 -3.18 39.36
C LYS A 169 5.10 -2.01 38.54
N THR A 170 4.31 -2.26 37.49
CA THR A 170 3.80 -1.17 36.62
C THR A 170 2.31 -0.86 36.79
N GLN A 171 1.60 -1.47 37.75
CA GLN A 171 0.16 -1.27 37.96
C GLN A 171 -0.21 -0.46 39.23
N LEU A 172 0.76 0.09 39.96
CA LEU A 172 0.52 0.81 41.22
C LEU A 172 0.70 2.34 41.10
N ILE A 173 0.60 2.92 39.90
CA ILE A 173 0.68 4.38 39.71
C ILE A 173 -0.68 4.91 39.20
N PRO A 174 -1.24 5.97 39.81
CA PRO A 174 -2.62 6.38 39.59
C PRO A 174 -2.92 6.70 38.13
N ALA A 175 -4.05 6.16 37.68
CA ALA A 175 -4.59 6.28 36.35
C ALA A 175 -5.26 7.64 36.17
N GLU A 176 -4.67 8.51 35.34
CA GLU A 176 -5.38 9.38 34.38
C GLU A 176 -4.41 10.30 33.62
N HIS A 177 -3.38 10.85 34.27
CA HIS A 177 -2.39 11.70 33.58
C HIS A 177 -1.28 10.92 32.84
N HIS A 178 -0.94 9.72 33.31
CA HIS A 178 0.12 8.89 32.71
C HIS A 178 -0.26 8.20 31.39
N THR A 179 -1.57 8.00 31.14
CA THR A 179 -2.05 7.33 29.92
C THR A 179 -1.91 8.25 28.70
N LEU A 180 -2.09 9.55 28.87
CA LEU A 180 -2.02 10.56 27.81
C LEU A 180 -0.56 10.87 27.40
N PHE A 181 0.37 10.89 28.36
CA PHE A 181 1.80 11.06 28.06
C PHE A 181 2.39 9.82 27.39
N ARG A 182 2.00 8.61 27.84
CA ARG A 182 2.47 7.33 27.28
C ARG A 182 1.91 7.05 25.88
N THR A 183 0.71 7.55 25.56
CA THR A 183 0.15 7.46 24.20
C THR A 183 0.83 8.45 23.25
N ARG A 184 1.07 9.70 23.67
CA ARG A 184 1.83 10.69 22.86
C ARG A 184 3.27 10.26 22.57
N ALA A 185 3.98 9.71 23.55
CA ALA A 185 5.34 9.21 23.36
C ALA A 185 5.40 7.99 22.41
N LYS A 186 4.38 7.11 22.42
CA LYS A 186 4.27 5.98 21.47
C LYS A 186 3.93 6.44 20.05
N GLN A 187 3.08 7.47 19.91
CA GLN A 187 2.74 8.06 18.61
C GLN A 187 3.96 8.70 17.95
N SER A 188 4.77 9.43 18.72
CA SER A 188 6.02 10.02 18.23
C SER A 188 6.95 8.95 17.64
N LYS A 189 7.14 7.82 18.32
CA LYS A 189 8.00 6.72 17.81
C LYS A 189 7.50 6.12 16.48
N MET A 190 6.20 5.93 16.32
CA MET A 190 5.65 5.38 15.06
C MET A 190 5.75 6.39 13.91
N LEU A 191 5.58 7.68 14.20
CA LEU A 191 5.79 8.74 13.21
C LEU A 191 7.25 8.76 12.75
N TRP A 192 8.22 8.68 13.67
CA TRP A 192 9.65 8.59 13.34
C TRP A 192 9.98 7.37 12.46
N ILE A 193 9.43 6.20 12.78
CA ILE A 193 9.61 4.99 11.93
C ILE A 193 9.02 5.22 10.54
N THR A 194 7.83 5.84 10.46
CA THR A 194 7.20 6.14 9.17
C THR A 194 8.05 7.10 8.36
N CYS A 195 8.52 8.21 8.96
CA CYS A 195 9.42 9.16 8.30
C CYS A 195 10.73 8.51 7.83
N LEU A 196 11.31 7.61 8.65
CA LEU A 196 12.50 6.86 8.27
C LEU A 196 12.25 5.98 7.05
N VAL A 197 11.14 5.23 7.04
CA VAL A 197 10.76 4.41 5.88
C VAL A 197 10.55 5.29 4.65
N THR A 198 9.82 6.40 4.78
CA THR A 198 9.62 7.35 3.67
C THR A 198 10.95 7.87 3.12
N LEU A 199 11.89 8.26 4.00
CA LEU A 199 13.22 8.73 3.59
C LEU A 199 13.99 7.65 2.84
N VAL A 200 13.99 6.41 3.33
CA VAL A 200 14.66 5.28 2.67
C VAL A 200 14.07 5.04 1.27
N LEU A 201 12.73 5.07 1.12
CA LEU A 201 12.10 4.91 -0.19
C LEU A 201 12.46 6.06 -1.15
N ILE A 202 12.50 7.31 -0.67
CA ILE A 202 12.95 8.46 -1.49
C ILE A 202 14.37 8.24 -2.00
N LEU A 203 15.28 7.77 -1.13
CA LEU A 203 16.66 7.51 -1.52
C LEU A 203 16.76 6.36 -2.55
N LEU A 204 15.99 5.28 -2.35
CA LEU A 204 15.97 4.15 -3.27
C LEU A 204 15.42 4.53 -4.65
N ASP A 205 14.32 5.29 -4.69
CA ASP A 205 13.68 5.69 -5.95
C ASP A 205 14.36 6.89 -6.63
N SER A 206 15.28 7.58 -5.96
CA SER A 206 16.00 8.73 -6.53
C SER A 206 16.69 8.42 -7.87
N HIS A 207 17.04 7.16 -8.12
CA HIS A 207 17.64 6.71 -9.38
C HIS A 207 16.75 7.01 -10.60
N PHE A 208 15.41 7.11 -10.46
CA PHE A 208 14.51 7.44 -11.57
C PHE A 208 14.85 8.79 -12.21
N PHE A 209 15.39 9.75 -11.44
CA PHE A 209 15.79 11.05 -11.96
C PHE A 209 17.00 10.98 -12.90
N TYR A 210 17.84 9.94 -12.78
CA TYR A 210 19.03 9.75 -13.60
C TYR A 210 18.81 8.70 -14.70
N CYS A 211 18.24 7.56 -14.34
CA CYS A 211 18.10 6.40 -15.23
C CYS A 211 16.92 6.50 -16.21
N THR A 212 15.98 7.43 -16.01
CA THR A 212 14.80 7.59 -16.89
C THR A 212 15.04 8.68 -17.94
N GLY A 213 14.61 8.40 -19.17
CA GLY A 213 14.62 9.36 -20.26
C GLY A 213 13.74 8.94 -21.43
N TYR A 214 14.01 9.55 -22.58
CA TYR A 214 13.25 9.31 -23.79
C TYR A 214 13.91 8.26 -24.67
N GLN A 215 13.12 7.28 -25.09
CA GLN A 215 13.51 6.37 -26.17
C GLN A 215 12.70 6.73 -27.42
N ARG A 216 13.42 6.88 -28.55
CA ARG A 216 12.81 7.09 -29.87
C ARG A 216 12.55 5.72 -30.49
N LYS A 217 11.29 5.41 -30.79
CA LYS A 217 10.95 4.17 -31.53
C LYS A 217 11.43 4.25 -32.98
N LYS A 218 11.78 3.09 -33.56
CA LYS A 218 12.23 2.95 -34.96
C LYS A 218 11.24 3.52 -36.01
N ASN A 219 9.94 3.63 -35.71
CA ASN A 219 8.92 4.22 -36.59
C ASN A 219 8.69 5.75 -36.43
N ASN A 220 9.61 6.45 -35.77
CA ASN A 220 9.94 7.87 -36.00
C ASN A 220 8.93 9.00 -35.66
N LYS A 221 7.92 8.81 -34.79
CA LYS A 221 7.24 9.95 -34.14
C LYS A 221 6.85 9.81 -32.66
N LEU A 222 6.82 8.59 -32.10
CA LEU A 222 6.40 8.41 -30.71
C LEU A 222 7.59 8.40 -29.74
N ILE A 223 7.58 9.35 -28.79
CA ILE A 223 8.55 9.45 -27.70
C ILE A 223 7.95 8.77 -26.47
N SER A 224 8.58 7.69 -26.00
CA SER A 224 8.17 7.02 -24.76
C SER A 224 9.14 7.29 -23.61
N CYS A 225 8.59 7.43 -22.40
CA CYS A 225 9.34 7.63 -21.17
C CYS A 225 9.75 6.26 -20.58
N GLN A 226 11.02 5.87 -20.79
CA GLN A 226 11.58 4.58 -20.38
C GLN A 226 12.98 4.72 -19.78
N SER A 227 13.54 3.62 -19.26
CA SER A 227 14.94 3.59 -18.83
C SER A 227 15.86 3.91 -20.02
N ILE A 228 16.90 4.74 -19.83
CA ILE A 228 17.81 5.14 -20.92
C ILE A 228 18.67 3.94 -21.30
N GLY A 229 18.32 3.29 -22.42
CA GLY A 229 19.00 2.07 -22.89
C GLY A 229 20.43 2.29 -23.40
N HIS A 230 20.83 3.54 -23.69
CA HIS A 230 22.18 3.85 -24.15
C HIS A 230 23.24 3.74 -23.05
N ASN A 231 22.86 3.85 -21.78
CA ASN A 231 23.78 3.62 -20.66
C ASN A 231 23.63 2.18 -20.18
N GLU A 232 24.64 1.35 -20.44
CA GLU A 232 24.64 -0.06 -20.04
C GLU A 232 24.41 -0.22 -18.52
N HIS A 233 24.91 0.72 -17.71
CA HIS A 233 24.68 0.77 -16.29
C HIS A 233 23.18 0.90 -15.96
N CYS A 234 22.48 1.85 -16.58
CA CYS A 234 21.05 2.08 -16.36
C CYS A 234 20.21 0.88 -16.80
N ARG A 235 20.60 0.21 -17.89
CA ARG A 235 19.93 -1.01 -18.37
C ARG A 235 20.08 -2.17 -17.38
N ARG A 236 21.30 -2.45 -16.90
CA ARG A 236 21.53 -3.51 -15.91
C ARG A 236 20.84 -3.19 -14.58
N TYR A 237 20.91 -1.93 -14.15
CA TYR A 237 20.24 -1.47 -12.93
C TYR A 237 18.72 -1.67 -13.03
N TRP A 238 18.10 -1.37 -14.18
CA TRP A 238 16.65 -1.54 -14.38
C TRP A 238 16.19 -2.98 -14.14
N LEU A 239 16.92 -3.97 -14.67
CA LEU A 239 16.60 -5.39 -14.46
C LEU A 239 16.67 -5.78 -12.99
N ILE A 240 17.68 -5.29 -12.28
CA ILE A 240 17.84 -5.52 -10.85
C ILE A 240 16.72 -4.80 -10.07
N TYR A 241 16.40 -3.58 -10.46
CA TYR A 241 15.39 -2.74 -9.82
C TYR A 241 13.99 -3.38 -9.86
N LEU A 242 13.59 -4.02 -10.97
CA LEU A 242 12.29 -4.72 -11.03
C LEU A 242 12.13 -5.77 -9.93
N TRP A 243 13.20 -6.48 -9.57
CA TRP A 243 13.18 -7.43 -8.45
C TRP A 243 13.12 -6.72 -7.10
N PHE A 244 13.84 -5.61 -6.95
CA PHE A 244 13.80 -4.80 -5.73
C PHE A 244 12.42 -4.16 -5.51
N ASP A 245 11.81 -3.62 -6.57
CA ASP A 245 10.48 -3.03 -6.55
C ASP A 245 9.44 -4.09 -6.17
N ALA A 246 9.43 -5.25 -6.83
CA ALA A 246 8.57 -6.37 -6.46
C ALA A 246 8.78 -6.83 -5.00
N PHE A 247 10.03 -6.83 -4.53
CA PHE A 247 10.35 -7.20 -3.16
C PHE A 247 9.80 -6.20 -2.14
N ILE A 248 10.02 -4.90 -2.34
CA ILE A 248 9.59 -3.84 -1.41
C ILE A 248 8.07 -3.64 -1.48
N TYR A 249 7.52 -3.62 -2.70
CA TYR A 249 6.10 -3.38 -2.92
C TYR A 249 5.24 -4.58 -2.46
N SER A 250 5.67 -5.81 -2.75
CA SER A 250 4.82 -7.00 -2.57
C SER A 250 5.39 -8.01 -1.59
N TYR A 251 6.60 -8.56 -1.82
CA TYR A 251 7.07 -9.73 -1.08
C TYR A 251 7.34 -9.45 0.41
N LEU A 252 8.07 -8.38 0.73
CA LEU A 252 8.37 -8.02 2.11
C LEU A 252 7.09 -7.66 2.91
N PRO A 253 6.19 -6.78 2.40
CA PRO A 253 4.89 -6.56 3.02
C PRO A 253 4.09 -7.86 3.16
N PHE A 254 4.09 -8.75 2.16
CA PHE A 254 3.37 -10.00 2.20
C PHE A 254 3.76 -10.87 3.40
N PHE A 255 5.06 -11.07 3.63
CA PHE A 255 5.53 -11.87 4.77
C PHE A 255 5.18 -11.22 6.11
N ILE A 256 5.42 -9.92 6.26
CA ILE A 256 5.12 -9.19 7.50
C ILE A 256 3.61 -9.25 7.81
N ILE A 257 2.79 -8.94 6.81
CA ILE A 257 1.34 -8.91 6.92
C ILE A 257 0.80 -10.30 7.24
N THR A 258 1.27 -11.35 6.58
CA THR A 258 0.82 -12.72 6.81
C THR A 258 1.10 -13.16 8.25
N ILE A 259 2.33 -12.98 8.74
CA ILE A 259 2.70 -13.32 10.12
C ILE A 259 1.84 -12.54 11.12
N CYS A 260 1.62 -11.24 10.87
CA CYS A 260 0.81 -10.41 11.75
C CYS A 260 -0.67 -10.81 11.71
N ASN A 261 -1.23 -11.09 10.53
CA ASN A 261 -2.62 -11.51 10.35
C ASN A 261 -2.92 -12.83 11.06
N ILE A 262 -2.02 -13.82 10.99
CA ILE A 262 -2.17 -15.08 11.75
C ILE A 262 -2.38 -14.76 13.24
N ARG A 263 -1.55 -13.87 13.80
CA ARG A 263 -1.68 -13.45 15.21
C ARG A 263 -2.98 -12.68 15.48
N LEU A 264 -3.36 -11.77 14.59
CA LEU A 264 -4.60 -10.99 14.73
C LEU A 264 -5.83 -11.90 14.68
N ILE A 265 -5.85 -12.92 13.82
CA ILE A 265 -6.92 -13.91 13.72
C ILE A 265 -7.02 -14.74 15.00
N ILE A 266 -5.89 -15.21 15.56
CA ILE A 266 -5.86 -15.91 16.85
C ILE A 266 -6.45 -15.03 17.96
N TYR A 267 -6.04 -13.75 18.01
CA TYR A 267 -6.61 -12.78 18.96
C TYR A 267 -8.12 -12.60 18.77
N LEU A 268 -8.59 -12.44 17.53
CA LEU A 268 -10.02 -12.29 17.22
C LEU A 268 -10.82 -13.54 17.63
N LYS A 269 -10.29 -14.74 17.39
CA LYS A 269 -10.91 -16.01 17.81
C LYS A 269 -11.00 -16.09 19.33
N GLN A 270 -9.92 -15.78 20.04
CA GLN A 270 -9.91 -15.82 21.50
C GLN A 270 -10.86 -14.79 22.12
N GLN A 271 -10.92 -13.58 21.57
CA GLN A 271 -11.90 -12.57 21.98
C GLN A 271 -13.33 -13.04 21.74
N ARG A 272 -13.59 -13.71 20.62
CA ARG A 272 -14.92 -14.30 20.34
C ARG A 272 -15.27 -15.38 21.37
N THR A 273 -14.37 -16.31 21.65
CA THR A 273 -14.59 -17.38 22.64
C THR A 273 -14.83 -16.83 24.05
N ARG A 274 -14.04 -15.85 24.49
CA ARG A 274 -14.26 -15.19 25.80
C ARG A 274 -15.62 -14.53 25.88
N ARG A 275 -16.10 -13.94 24.79
CA ARG A 275 -17.43 -13.31 24.75
C ARG A 275 -18.55 -14.33 24.79
N MET A 276 -18.41 -15.46 24.08
CA MET A 276 -19.39 -16.55 24.17
C MET A 276 -19.47 -17.12 25.58
N ALA A 277 -18.35 -17.17 26.30
CA ALA A 277 -18.29 -17.63 27.70
C ALA A 277 -18.91 -16.64 28.73
N LEU A 278 -19.13 -15.38 28.36
CA LEU A 278 -19.65 -14.31 29.24
C LEU A 278 -21.17 -14.00 29.02
N THR A 279 -21.90 -14.90 28.36
CA THR A 279 -23.38 -15.03 28.35
C THR A 279 -24.27 -13.99 27.63
N SER A 280 -25.28 -14.52 26.92
CA SER A 280 -26.70 -14.12 26.73
C SER A 280 -27.13 -12.69 26.35
N SER A 281 -26.32 -11.66 26.49
CA SER A 281 -26.75 -10.27 26.22
C SER A 281 -26.14 -9.70 24.94
N THR A 282 -26.92 -8.90 24.23
CA THR A 282 -26.64 -8.22 22.96
C THR A 282 -25.52 -7.17 23.10
N ILE A 283 -24.32 -7.58 23.51
CA ILE A 283 -23.22 -6.65 23.79
C ILE A 283 -22.57 -6.26 22.46
N ALA A 284 -22.68 -4.98 22.12
CA ALA A 284 -22.08 -4.37 20.94
C ALA A 284 -20.59 -4.76 20.77
N LEU A 285 -20.20 -5.04 19.52
CA LEU A 285 -18.83 -5.42 19.16
C LEU A 285 -17.83 -4.34 19.62
N SER A 286 -16.84 -4.74 20.43
CA SER A 286 -15.80 -3.83 20.93
C SER A 286 -15.14 -3.03 19.81
N HIS A 287 -14.90 -1.75 20.05
CA HIS A 287 -14.22 -0.85 19.11
C HIS A 287 -12.88 -1.41 18.62
N ASN A 288 -12.11 -2.02 19.52
CA ASN A 288 -10.86 -2.68 19.18
C ASN A 288 -11.05 -3.90 18.26
N TYR A 289 -12.11 -4.68 18.46
CA TYR A 289 -12.40 -5.81 17.58
C TYR A 289 -12.68 -5.34 16.15
N ARG A 290 -13.52 -4.30 15.99
CA ARG A 290 -13.87 -3.72 14.67
C ARG A 290 -12.64 -3.24 13.92
N ILE A 291 -11.78 -2.46 14.59
CA ILE A 291 -10.54 -1.96 13.97
C ILE A 291 -9.65 -3.12 13.54
N THR A 292 -9.47 -4.13 14.40
CA THR A 292 -8.67 -5.31 14.02
C THR A 292 -9.24 -6.02 12.81
N CYS A 293 -10.57 -6.18 12.72
CA CYS A 293 -11.21 -6.75 11.54
C CYS A 293 -10.96 -5.91 10.27
N SER A 294 -11.08 -4.59 10.34
CA SER A 294 -10.75 -3.71 9.20
C SER A 294 -9.30 -3.88 8.76
N VAL A 295 -8.34 -3.93 9.70
CA VAL A 295 -6.91 -4.11 9.38
C VAL A 295 -6.65 -5.48 8.74
N VAL A 296 -7.26 -6.56 9.25
CA VAL A 296 -7.12 -7.90 8.68
C VAL A 296 -7.72 -7.96 7.28
N LEU A 297 -8.90 -7.37 7.07
CA LEU A 297 -9.58 -7.38 5.77
C LEU A 297 -8.81 -6.55 4.73
N MET A 298 -8.35 -5.35 5.09
CA MET A 298 -7.45 -4.54 4.27
C MET A 298 -6.21 -5.31 3.86
N SER A 299 -5.60 -5.98 4.84
CA SER A 299 -4.40 -6.76 4.62
C SER A 299 -4.64 -7.92 3.65
N ILE A 300 -5.72 -8.69 3.81
CA ILE A 300 -6.04 -9.80 2.91
C ILE A 300 -6.30 -9.29 1.49
N LEU A 301 -7.07 -8.22 1.34
CA LEU A 301 -7.38 -7.64 0.03
C LEU A 301 -6.12 -7.12 -0.67
N PHE A 302 -5.20 -6.47 0.07
CA PHE A 302 -3.92 -6.04 -0.47
C PHE A 302 -3.12 -7.22 -1.03
N LEU A 303 -3.04 -8.36 -0.32
CA LEU A 303 -2.31 -9.53 -0.79
C LEU A 303 -2.94 -10.13 -2.05
N ILE A 304 -4.28 -10.19 -2.10
CA ILE A 304 -5.01 -10.74 -3.26
C ILE A 304 -4.83 -9.84 -4.49
N PHE A 305 -4.91 -8.52 -4.31
CA PHE A 305 -4.94 -7.57 -5.42
C PHE A 305 -3.57 -7.07 -5.88
N SER A 306 -2.54 -7.11 -5.04
CA SER A 306 -1.22 -6.55 -5.38
C SER A 306 -0.21 -7.59 -5.89
N VAL A 307 -0.41 -8.87 -5.57
CA VAL A 307 0.47 -9.95 -6.03
C VAL A 307 0.39 -10.16 -7.56
N PRO A 308 -0.79 -10.19 -8.21
CA PRO A 308 -0.86 -10.46 -9.65
C PRO A 308 -0.10 -9.45 -10.50
N VAL A 309 -0.20 -8.15 -10.18
CA VAL A 309 0.49 -7.09 -10.93
C VAL A 309 2.00 -7.20 -10.77
N SER A 310 2.48 -7.42 -9.54
CA SER A 310 3.91 -7.56 -9.25
C SER A 310 4.51 -8.76 -9.99
N PHE A 311 3.78 -9.87 -10.05
CA PHE A 311 4.20 -11.06 -10.76
C PHE A 311 4.25 -10.85 -12.28
N LEU A 312 3.20 -10.25 -12.86
CA LEU A 312 3.12 -10.03 -14.30
C LEU A 312 4.15 -9.02 -14.82
N GLU A 313 4.46 -7.97 -14.06
CA GLU A 313 5.52 -7.01 -14.41
C GLU A 313 6.91 -7.64 -14.32
N GLN A 314 7.16 -8.46 -13.29
CA GLN A 314 8.45 -9.12 -13.11
C GLN A 314 8.82 -10.07 -14.26
N PHE A 315 7.83 -10.75 -14.82
CA PHE A 315 8.00 -11.71 -15.90
C PHE A 315 7.53 -11.17 -17.26
N GLU A 316 7.45 -9.84 -17.41
CA GLU A 316 7.04 -9.18 -18.66
C GLU A 316 7.86 -9.68 -19.85
N TYR A 317 9.20 -9.72 -19.73
CA TYR A 317 10.10 -10.15 -20.81
C TYR A 317 9.82 -11.57 -21.34
N LYS A 318 9.22 -12.43 -20.50
CA LYS A 318 8.92 -13.82 -20.83
C LYS A 318 7.49 -13.99 -21.31
N PHE A 319 6.54 -13.26 -20.73
CA PHE A 319 5.12 -13.47 -20.99
C PHE A 319 4.53 -12.50 -22.02
N ASN A 320 5.20 -11.39 -22.36
CA ASN A 320 4.70 -10.42 -23.35
C ASN A 320 4.43 -11.02 -24.75
N GLN A 321 5.03 -12.17 -25.07
CA GLN A 321 4.79 -12.91 -26.31
C GLN A 321 3.42 -13.62 -26.33
N HIS A 322 2.76 -13.79 -25.19
CA HIS A 322 1.46 -14.45 -25.13
C HIS A 322 0.31 -13.50 -25.46
N LYS A 323 -0.61 -13.97 -26.32
CA LYS A 323 -1.79 -13.23 -26.79
C LYS A 323 -2.62 -12.55 -25.69
N TYR A 324 -2.73 -13.18 -24.51
CA TYR A 324 -3.57 -12.69 -23.40
C TYR A 324 -2.79 -11.98 -22.28
N TYR A 325 -1.48 -11.75 -22.45
CA TYR A 325 -0.67 -11.10 -21.42
C TYR A 325 -1.20 -9.72 -21.01
N TYR A 326 -1.46 -8.86 -21.99
CA TYR A 326 -1.97 -7.49 -21.75
C TYR A 326 -3.37 -7.46 -21.13
N HIS A 327 -4.19 -8.48 -21.40
CA HIS A 327 -5.49 -8.65 -20.73
C HIS A 327 -5.31 -8.96 -19.24
N GLY A 328 -4.41 -9.90 -18.92
CA GLY A 328 -4.06 -10.22 -17.54
C GLY A 328 -3.47 -9.02 -16.81
N LEU A 329 -2.58 -8.27 -17.46
CA LEU A 329 -1.97 -7.08 -16.89
C LEU A 329 -2.99 -5.95 -16.62
N ALA A 330 -3.92 -5.71 -17.56
CA ALA A 330 -5.00 -4.74 -17.36
C ALA A 330 -5.91 -5.11 -16.18
N LEU A 331 -6.25 -6.40 -16.03
CA LEU A 331 -7.03 -6.90 -14.91
C LEU A 331 -6.27 -6.78 -13.57
N ALA A 332 -4.96 -7.06 -13.59
CA ALA A 332 -4.10 -6.93 -12.42
C ALA A 332 -3.98 -5.47 -11.97
N TYR A 333 -3.82 -4.51 -12.89
CA TYR A 333 -3.87 -3.08 -12.56
C TYR A 333 -5.24 -2.67 -12.02
N LEU A 334 -6.33 -3.16 -12.62
CA LEU A 334 -7.68 -2.88 -12.12
C LEU A 334 -7.83 -3.33 -10.66
N ALA A 335 -7.39 -4.56 -10.34
CA ALA A 335 -7.42 -5.08 -8.99
C ALA A 335 -6.55 -4.23 -8.04
N MET A 336 -5.34 -3.87 -8.46
CA MET A 336 -4.43 -3.03 -7.68
C MET A 336 -5.06 -1.66 -7.35
N TYR A 337 -5.61 -0.94 -8.32
CA TYR A 337 -6.24 0.36 -8.06
C TYR A 337 -7.57 0.24 -7.30
N PHE A 338 -8.29 -0.87 -7.45
CA PHE A 338 -9.45 -1.17 -6.63
C PHE A 338 -9.08 -1.32 -5.14
N ASN A 339 -7.89 -1.87 -4.84
CA ASN A 339 -7.38 -1.93 -3.46
C ASN A 339 -7.24 -0.53 -2.83
N HIS A 340 -6.81 0.47 -3.59
CA HIS A 340 -6.72 1.87 -3.11
C HIS A 340 -8.08 2.57 -3.01
N THR A 341 -9.11 2.01 -3.65
CA THR A 341 -10.49 2.54 -3.58
C THR A 341 -11.27 1.93 -2.42
N ILE A 342 -11.03 0.65 -2.10
CA ILE A 342 -11.82 -0.08 -1.10
C ILE A 342 -11.51 0.35 0.35
N SER A 343 -10.35 0.99 0.58
CA SER A 343 -9.90 1.44 1.91
C SER A 343 -10.96 2.21 2.70
N PHE A 344 -11.66 3.14 2.04
CA PHE A 344 -12.72 3.93 2.68
C PHE A 344 -13.88 3.07 3.20
N PHE A 345 -14.36 2.12 2.39
CA PHE A 345 -15.45 1.23 2.79
C PHE A 345 -15.06 0.37 3.99
N LEU A 346 -13.78 -0.01 4.06
CA LEU A 346 -13.22 -0.78 5.17
C LEU A 346 -13.11 0.07 6.46
N PHE A 347 -12.94 1.38 6.35
CA PHE A 347 -13.01 2.31 7.49
C PHE A 347 -14.43 2.45 8.05
N LEU A 348 -15.47 2.35 7.21
CA LEU A 348 -16.88 2.43 7.64
C LEU A 348 -17.31 1.32 8.62
N PHE A 349 -16.57 0.20 8.69
CA PHE A 349 -16.80 -0.81 9.73
C PHE A 349 -16.53 -0.28 11.16
N GLY A 350 -15.72 0.78 11.29
CA GLY A 350 -15.47 1.47 12.55
C GLY A 350 -16.66 2.34 12.97
N THR A 351 -17.24 2.08 14.14
CA THR A 351 -18.41 2.82 14.63
C THR A 351 -18.16 4.31 14.81
N GLN A 352 -16.98 4.69 15.33
CA GLN A 352 -16.60 6.09 15.50
C GLN A 352 -16.45 6.81 14.15
N PHE A 353 -15.82 6.15 13.17
CA PHE A 353 -15.66 6.71 11.83
C PHE A 353 -17.02 6.91 11.16
N ARG A 354 -17.90 5.90 11.24
CA ARG A 354 -19.27 5.99 10.74
C ARG A 354 -20.09 7.10 11.42
N GLN A 355 -19.92 7.31 12.72
CA GLN A 355 -20.57 8.42 13.43
C GLN A 355 -20.07 9.77 12.91
N SER A 356 -18.76 9.94 12.74
CA SER A 356 -18.23 11.20 12.19
C SER A 356 -18.61 11.43 10.73
N VAL A 357 -18.77 10.38 9.93
CA VAL A 357 -19.33 10.50 8.57
C VAL A 357 -20.79 10.97 8.64
N LYS A 358 -21.62 10.39 9.52
CA LYS A 358 -23.00 10.84 9.73
C LYS A 358 -23.06 12.29 10.20
N GLU A 359 -22.21 12.67 11.15
CA GLU A 359 -22.09 14.06 11.61
C GLU A 359 -21.70 14.99 10.47
N LEU A 360 -20.73 14.62 9.62
CA LEU A 360 -20.32 15.46 8.50
C LEU A 360 -21.44 15.64 7.45
N ILE A 361 -22.15 14.57 7.12
CA ILE A 361 -23.23 14.59 6.11
C ILE A 361 -24.48 15.29 6.67
N TRP A 362 -24.84 15.01 7.92
CA TRP A 362 -26.09 15.51 8.51
C TRP A 362 -25.95 16.85 9.20
N ALA A 363 -24.79 17.23 9.75
CA ALA A 363 -24.60 18.58 10.28
C ALA A 363 -24.56 19.64 9.17
N GLN A 364 -24.27 19.25 7.92
CA GLN A 364 -24.44 20.12 6.77
C GLN A 364 -25.92 20.28 6.35
N ALA A 365 -26.79 19.33 6.72
CA ALA A 365 -28.22 19.41 6.44
C ALA A 365 -28.98 20.27 7.48
N THR A 366 -28.36 20.56 8.62
CA THR A 366 -28.88 21.41 9.70
C THR A 366 -27.99 22.64 9.94
N GLU A 367 -27.64 23.37 8.88
CA GLU A 367 -27.36 24.80 9.05
C GLU A 367 -28.68 25.55 9.26
N GLN A 368 -29.19 25.49 10.49
CA GLN A 368 -29.93 26.62 11.03
C GLN A 368 -28.94 27.79 11.19
N PRO A 369 -29.33 29.03 10.86
CA PRO A 369 -28.44 30.17 10.96
C PRO A 369 -27.99 30.33 12.42
N ARG A 370 -26.69 30.18 12.66
CA ARG A 370 -26.07 30.60 13.92
C ARG A 370 -26.27 32.10 14.05
N THR A 371 -27.29 32.50 14.81
CA THR A 371 -27.38 33.85 15.35
C THR A 371 -26.13 34.10 16.19
N ASN A 372 -25.34 35.07 15.76
CA ASN A 372 -24.30 35.70 16.55
C ASN A 372 -24.97 36.35 17.78
N THR A 373 -25.00 35.64 18.90
CA THR A 373 -25.34 36.25 20.19
C THR A 373 -24.35 35.72 21.23
N THR A 374 -23.24 36.43 21.32
CA THR A 374 -22.59 36.87 22.57
C THR A 374 -22.82 36.03 23.84
N LEU A 375 -21.74 35.42 24.34
CA LEU A 375 -21.45 35.16 25.77
C LEU A 375 -20.00 34.60 25.79
N ILE A 376 -18.93 35.40 25.88
CA ILE A 376 -18.49 36.22 27.04
C ILE A 376 -19.05 35.71 28.36
N ALA A 377 -18.49 34.59 28.83
CA ALA A 377 -18.36 34.19 30.24
C ALA A 377 -17.63 32.82 30.19
N LEU A 378 -16.37 32.67 30.57
CA LEU A 378 -15.95 32.60 31.96
C LEU A 378 -14.41 32.66 32.03
N VAL A 379 -13.89 33.80 32.49
CA VAL A 379 -12.78 33.82 33.46
C VAL A 379 -13.48 33.93 34.83
N PRO A 380 -13.11 33.11 35.82
CA PRO A 380 -12.49 33.74 36.98
C PRO A 380 -11.36 32.91 37.63
N ARG A 381 -10.31 33.68 37.98
CA ARG A 381 -9.35 33.58 39.09
C ARG A 381 -8.62 32.26 39.34
#